data_AF-A0A356B297-F1
#
_entry.id   AF-A0A356B297-F1
#
_cell.length_a   1.000
_cell.length_b   1.000
_cell.length_c   1.000
_cell.angle_alpha   90.00
_cell.angle_beta   90.00
_cell.angle_gamma   90.00
#
_symmetry.space_group_name_H-M   'P 1'
#
loop_
_entity.id
_entity.type
_entity.pdbx_description
1 polymer ?
#
loop_
_entity_poly.entity_id
_entity_poly.type
_entity_poly.pdbx_seq_one_letter_code
_entity_poly.pdbx_strand_id
1 'polypeptide(L)'
;MWIRFFIFQNIFLMRENTMVPLIFSDVYKDYIWGGRNLEQWGKKLPEGIVAESWEISCHPDGPSRVVNGEFEGETLADLITRYPKEMMGTKVSEIHTDFPLLVKLIDAQNKLSVQVHPDDSYALLHEQENGKNEMWYILWAAPDAQLIIDVKKNVHKDQFLTGLSQGNLDQYLNFVNVKEGDVIYIPAGLVHAIG
;
A
#
# COMPACT_ATOMS: atom_id res chain seq x y z
N MET A 1 -5.42 24.13 0.12
CA MET A 1 -4.63 24.64 1.26
C MET A 1 -3.36 23.81 1.31
N TRP A 2 -2.22 24.37 0.88
CA TRP A 2 -0.96 23.65 0.76
C TRP A 2 -0.12 23.90 2.01
N ILE A 3 0.21 22.85 2.77
CA ILE A 3 1.15 22.95 3.90
C ILE A 3 2.40 22.14 3.52
N ARG A 4 3.50 22.85 3.29
CA ARG A 4 4.85 22.29 3.26
C ARG A 4 5.38 22.25 4.69
N PHE A 5 5.85 21.09 5.14
CA PHE A 5 6.80 21.02 6.26
C PHE A 5 8.21 20.88 5.68
N PHE A 6 9.10 21.80 6.06
CA PHE A 6 10.55 21.62 5.97
C PHE A 6 11.05 21.28 7.37
N ILE A 7 11.73 20.14 7.52
CA ILE A 7 12.61 19.88 8.65
C ILE A 7 13.99 19.60 8.07
N PHE A 8 14.93 20.52 8.31
CA PHE A 8 16.35 20.31 8.05
C PHE A 8 16.98 19.61 9.26
N GLN A 9 17.61 18.47 9.05
CA GLN A 9 18.83 18.10 9.78
C GLN A 9 19.82 17.45 8.81
N ASN A 10 21.01 18.06 8.73
CA ASN A 10 22.09 17.74 7.81
C ASN A 10 22.74 16.39 8.11
N ILE A 11 23.04 15.62 7.06
CA ILE A 11 24.16 14.66 7.03
C ILE A 11 24.98 15.00 5.77
N PHE A 12 26.23 15.41 5.97
CA PHE A 12 27.17 15.76 4.91
C PHE A 12 27.94 14.52 4.44
N LEU A 13 27.90 14.24 3.14
CA LEU A 13 28.99 13.63 2.39
C LEU A 13 29.34 14.61 1.27
N MET A 14 30.53 15.21 1.36
CA MET A 14 31.02 16.18 0.37
C MET A 14 31.48 15.47 -0.91
N ARG A 15 30.58 15.43 -1.90
CA ARG A 15 30.87 15.87 -3.27
C ARG A 15 29.74 16.79 -3.68
N GLU A 16 30.06 17.89 -4.34
CA GLU A 16 29.09 18.83 -4.89
C GLU A 16 27.99 18.07 -5.65
N ASN A 17 26.73 18.13 -5.20
CA ASN A 17 25.52 18.12 -6.04
C ASN A 17 24.27 17.97 -5.17
N THR A 18 23.28 18.79 -5.44
CA THR A 18 21.89 18.61 -5.00
C THR A 18 21.45 17.17 -5.25
N MET A 19 21.08 16.43 -4.21
CA MET A 19 20.39 15.14 -4.36
C MET A 19 19.12 15.40 -5.18
N VAL A 20 19.13 14.99 -6.44
CA VAL A 20 17.96 15.09 -7.30
C VAL A 20 16.95 14.07 -6.77
N PRO A 21 15.66 14.44 -6.61
CA PRO A 21 14.64 13.47 -6.23
C PRO A 21 14.65 12.29 -7.19
N LEU A 22 14.66 11.07 -6.64
CA LEU A 22 14.47 9.87 -7.44
C LEU A 22 13.00 9.81 -7.88
N ILE A 23 12.78 9.70 -9.18
CA ILE A 23 11.48 9.48 -9.79
C ILE A 23 11.45 8.03 -10.23
N PHE A 24 10.36 7.34 -9.94
CA PHE A 24 10.19 5.94 -10.29
C PHE A 24 9.21 5.78 -11.46
N SER A 25 9.41 4.72 -12.25
CA SER A 25 8.45 4.28 -13.26
C SER A 25 7.17 3.78 -12.61
N ASP A 26 6.03 4.05 -13.24
CA ASP A 26 4.75 3.46 -12.83
C ASP A 26 4.76 1.92 -12.96
N VAL A 27 4.19 1.23 -11.98
CA VAL A 27 3.99 -0.22 -12.01
C VAL A 27 2.51 -0.51 -11.78
N TYR A 28 1.82 -0.95 -12.83
CA TYR A 28 0.38 -1.17 -12.79
C TYR A 28 0.01 -2.64 -12.57
N LYS A 29 -1.10 -2.87 -11.87
CA LYS A 29 -1.76 -4.17 -11.71
C LYS A 29 -3.19 -4.10 -12.23
N ASP A 30 -3.64 -5.13 -12.93
CA ASP A 30 -4.89 -5.16 -13.72
C ASP A 30 -5.97 -6.05 -13.10
N TYR A 31 -6.02 -6.13 -11.76
CA TYR A 31 -7.01 -6.96 -11.06
C TYR A 31 -8.46 -6.61 -11.43
N ILE A 32 -9.33 -7.61 -11.41
CA ILE A 32 -10.73 -7.55 -11.91
C ILE A 32 -11.60 -6.45 -11.30
N TRP A 33 -11.23 -5.96 -10.12
CA TRP A 33 -11.95 -4.92 -9.38
C TRP A 33 -11.49 -3.50 -9.72
N GLY A 34 -10.44 -3.37 -10.53
CA GLY A 34 -9.86 -2.10 -10.93
C GLY A 34 -10.74 -1.27 -11.85
N GLY A 35 -10.20 -0.11 -12.22
CA GLY A 35 -10.88 0.83 -13.08
C GLY A 35 -9.95 1.75 -13.87
N ARG A 36 -10.39 2.99 -14.00
CA ARG A 36 -9.70 4.09 -14.72
C ARG A 36 -9.57 5.36 -13.88
N ASN A 37 -10.01 5.35 -12.62
CA ASN A 37 -10.07 6.56 -11.80
C ASN A 37 -8.69 7.15 -11.51
N LEU A 38 -7.61 6.35 -11.61
CA LEU A 38 -6.23 6.86 -11.44
C LEU A 38 -5.84 7.90 -12.49
N GLU A 39 -6.51 7.96 -13.65
CA GLU A 39 -6.27 8.99 -14.67
C GLU A 39 -6.54 10.41 -14.14
N GLN A 40 -7.51 10.57 -13.23
CA GLN A 40 -7.84 11.87 -12.65
C GLN A 40 -6.68 12.44 -11.80
N TRP A 41 -5.76 11.58 -11.37
CA TRP A 41 -4.54 11.92 -10.63
C TRP A 41 -3.30 11.99 -11.52
N GLY A 42 -3.49 12.07 -12.85
CA GLY A 42 -2.43 12.26 -13.82
C GLY A 42 -1.67 10.99 -14.22
N LYS A 43 -2.14 9.80 -13.82
CA LYS A 43 -1.55 8.53 -14.25
C LYS A 43 -1.85 8.24 -15.72
N LYS A 44 -0.86 7.72 -16.43
CA LYS A 44 -0.98 7.31 -17.84
C LYS A 44 -1.18 5.80 -17.90
N LEU A 45 -2.44 5.38 -17.79
CA LEU A 45 -2.78 3.97 -17.65
C LEU A 45 -2.74 3.25 -19.03
N PRO A 46 -2.23 2.00 -19.10
CA PRO A 46 -2.32 1.16 -20.29
C PRO A 46 -3.78 0.87 -20.69
N GLU A 47 -4.03 0.28 -21.85
CA GLU A 47 -5.39 -0.15 -22.22
C GLU A 47 -5.94 -1.19 -21.23
N GLY A 48 -7.26 -1.16 -21.01
CA GLY A 48 -7.94 -2.07 -20.09
C GLY A 48 -8.09 -1.54 -18.67
N ILE A 49 -8.23 -2.48 -17.73
CA ILE A 49 -8.49 -2.21 -16.32
C ILE A 49 -7.17 -2.01 -15.57
N VAL A 50 -7.11 -1.02 -14.69
CA VAL A 50 -6.00 -0.86 -13.73
C VAL A 50 -6.56 -0.74 -12.31
N ALA A 51 -6.11 -1.63 -11.45
CA ALA A 51 -6.53 -1.77 -10.07
C ALA A 51 -5.55 -1.10 -9.10
N GLU A 52 -4.25 -1.24 -9.36
CA GLU A 52 -3.21 -0.66 -8.51
C GLU A 52 -2.14 0.04 -9.34
N SER A 53 -1.57 1.10 -8.78
CA SER A 53 -0.30 1.70 -9.20
C SER A 53 0.66 1.64 -8.02
N TRP A 54 1.75 0.89 -8.13
CA TRP A 54 2.76 0.78 -7.08
C TRP A 54 3.76 1.93 -7.25
N GLU A 55 3.76 2.82 -6.28
CA GLU A 55 4.53 4.07 -6.32
C GLU A 55 5.93 3.89 -5.72
N ILE A 56 6.03 3.09 -4.64
CA ILE A 56 7.29 2.73 -4.00
C ILE A 56 7.22 1.26 -3.64
N SER A 57 8.06 0.45 -4.26
CA SER A 57 8.06 -1.00 -4.09
C SER A 57 9.45 -1.59 -4.29
N CYS A 58 9.85 -2.42 -3.33
CA CYS A 58 10.97 -3.36 -3.47
C CYS A 58 10.49 -4.80 -3.71
N HIS A 59 9.17 -5.01 -3.87
CA HIS A 59 8.60 -6.33 -4.03
C HIS A 59 8.90 -6.90 -5.43
N PRO A 60 9.33 -8.17 -5.56
CA PRO A 60 9.78 -8.77 -6.83
C PRO A 60 8.77 -8.69 -7.97
N ASP A 61 7.47 -8.80 -7.68
CA ASP A 61 6.41 -8.71 -8.69
C ASP A 61 6.22 -7.30 -9.29
N GLY A 62 6.82 -6.28 -8.70
CA GLY A 62 6.63 -4.90 -9.13
C GLY A 62 7.70 -3.97 -8.58
N PRO A 63 8.98 -4.15 -8.92
CA PRO A 63 10.06 -3.34 -8.39
C PRO A 63 10.02 -1.93 -8.98
N SER A 64 10.11 -0.91 -8.13
CA SER A 64 10.25 0.47 -8.57
C SER A 64 11.63 0.68 -9.20
N ARG A 65 11.65 1.23 -10.42
CA ARG A 65 12.88 1.56 -11.17
C ARG A 65 13.02 3.05 -11.34
N VAL A 66 14.22 3.57 -11.12
CA VAL A 66 14.50 4.99 -11.28
C VAL A 66 14.44 5.37 -12.77
N VAL A 67 13.83 6.51 -13.09
CA VAL A 67 13.66 7.01 -14.48
C VAL A 67 14.41 8.33 -14.73
N ASN A 68 15.28 8.75 -13.82
CA ASN A 68 16.02 9.99 -13.94
C ASN A 68 17.40 9.94 -13.28
N GLY A 69 18.32 10.75 -13.79
CA GLY A 69 19.61 11.00 -13.15
C GLY A 69 20.57 9.81 -13.25
N GLU A 70 21.56 9.78 -12.36
CA GLU A 70 22.68 8.83 -12.42
C GLU A 70 22.28 7.38 -12.17
N PHE A 71 21.15 7.15 -11.51
CA PHE A 71 20.65 5.82 -11.15
C PHE A 71 19.54 5.32 -12.09
N GLU A 72 19.33 5.98 -13.23
CA GLU A 72 18.30 5.59 -14.20
C GLU A 72 18.43 4.10 -14.60
N GLY A 73 17.31 3.38 -14.57
CA GLY A 73 17.20 1.95 -14.85
C GLY A 73 17.43 1.03 -13.64
N GLU A 74 18.05 1.53 -12.56
CA GLU A 74 18.32 0.76 -11.35
C GLU A 74 17.05 0.57 -10.50
N THR A 75 16.97 -0.54 -9.76
CA THR A 75 15.85 -0.78 -8.84
C THR A 75 16.08 -0.10 -7.50
N LEU A 76 14.99 0.23 -6.81
CA LEU A 76 15.06 0.73 -5.44
C LEU A 76 15.75 -0.28 -4.49
N ALA A 77 15.55 -1.58 -4.70
CA ALA A 77 16.18 -2.63 -3.90
C ALA A 77 17.71 -2.65 -4.08
N ASP A 78 18.21 -2.51 -5.30
CA ASP A 78 19.65 -2.45 -5.59
C ASP A 78 20.30 -1.21 -4.96
N LEU A 79 19.58 -0.08 -5.01
CA LEU A 79 20.00 1.18 -4.42
C LEU A 79 20.06 1.10 -2.89
N ILE A 80 19.06 0.48 -2.25
CA ILE A 80 19.05 0.25 -0.81
C ILE A 80 20.18 -0.68 -0.39
N THR A 81 20.47 -1.71 -1.17
CA THR A 81 21.60 -2.62 -0.90
C THR A 81 22.95 -1.89 -0.92
N ARG A 82 23.15 -0.98 -1.88
CA ARG A 82 24.42 -0.24 -2.03
C ARG A 82 24.52 0.98 -1.10
N TYR A 83 23.41 1.65 -0.81
CA TYR A 83 23.33 2.90 -0.07
C TYR A 83 22.21 2.90 0.98
N PRO A 84 22.23 1.96 1.95
CA PRO A 84 21.09 1.74 2.84
C PRO A 84 20.78 2.96 3.72
N LYS A 85 21.81 3.71 4.16
CA LYS A 85 21.65 4.88 5.03
C LYS A 85 21.11 6.09 4.27
N GLU A 86 21.53 6.25 3.03
CA GLU A 86 21.12 7.33 2.14
C GLU A 86 19.69 7.12 1.65
N MET A 87 19.30 5.86 1.41
CA MET A 87 17.97 5.51 0.90
C MET A 87 16.91 5.41 2.00
N MET A 88 17.24 4.84 3.17
CA MET A 88 16.27 4.58 4.25
C MET A 88 16.47 5.47 5.48
N GLY A 89 17.57 6.21 5.56
CA GLY A 89 17.98 6.92 6.77
C GLY A 89 18.65 6.01 7.79
N THR A 90 19.41 6.61 8.71
CA THR A 90 20.26 5.88 9.67
C THR A 90 19.45 4.92 10.55
N LYS A 91 18.34 5.38 11.12
CA LYS A 91 17.53 4.59 12.05
C LYS A 91 16.90 3.35 11.42
N VAL A 92 16.32 3.49 10.22
CA VAL A 92 15.66 2.36 9.54
C VAL A 92 16.71 1.37 9.06
N SER A 93 17.82 1.86 8.50
CA SER A 93 18.92 1.00 8.04
C SER A 93 19.63 0.20 9.13
N GLU A 94 19.46 0.57 10.40
CA GLU A 94 20.03 -0.16 11.54
C GLU A 94 19.18 -1.38 11.94
N ILE A 95 17.88 -1.38 11.60
CA ILE A 95 16.92 -2.41 12.03
C ILE A 95 16.33 -3.19 10.86
N HIS A 96 16.35 -2.65 9.65
CA HIS A 96 15.84 -3.29 8.43
C HIS A 96 16.95 -3.36 7.37
N THR A 97 17.08 -4.53 6.76
CA THR A 97 17.97 -4.77 5.61
C THR A 97 17.26 -4.49 4.28
N ASP A 98 15.94 -4.53 4.30
CA ASP A 98 15.02 -4.32 3.19
C ASP A 98 14.14 -3.07 3.42
N PHE A 99 13.48 -2.60 2.37
CA PHE A 99 12.59 -1.44 2.49
C PHE A 99 11.29 -1.86 3.18
N PRO A 100 10.89 -1.23 4.30
CA PRO A 100 9.81 -1.74 5.15
C PRO A 100 8.40 -1.39 4.65
N LEU A 101 8.26 -0.69 3.51
CA LEU A 101 6.98 -0.16 3.04
C LEU A 101 6.70 -0.52 1.58
N LEU A 102 5.43 -0.70 1.27
CA LEU A 102 4.89 -0.74 -0.09
C LEU A 102 3.84 0.36 -0.20
N VAL A 103 4.06 1.32 -1.09
CA VAL A 103 3.16 2.46 -1.29
C VAL A 103 2.43 2.28 -2.61
N LYS A 104 1.10 2.35 -2.57
CA LYS A 104 0.23 2.14 -3.72
C LYS A 104 -0.85 3.21 -3.82
N LEU A 105 -1.27 3.48 -5.05
CA LEU A 105 -2.61 3.99 -5.34
C LEU A 105 -3.49 2.80 -5.71
N ILE A 106 -4.71 2.77 -5.16
CA ILE A 106 -5.67 1.69 -5.38
C ILE A 106 -6.95 2.30 -5.97
N ASP A 107 -7.40 1.75 -7.09
CA ASP A 107 -8.68 2.07 -7.70
C ASP A 107 -9.66 0.92 -7.47
N ALA A 108 -10.45 1.03 -6.40
CA ALA A 108 -11.48 0.07 -6.06
C ALA A 108 -12.80 0.41 -6.77
N GLN A 109 -12.86 0.23 -8.09
CA GLN A 109 -14.08 0.48 -8.87
C GLN A 109 -15.17 -0.56 -8.58
N ASN A 110 -14.79 -1.79 -8.18
CA ASN A 110 -15.70 -2.82 -7.70
C ASN A 110 -15.23 -3.38 -6.35
N LYS A 111 -16.09 -4.16 -5.71
CA LYS A 111 -15.79 -4.85 -4.44
C LYS A 111 -14.58 -5.78 -4.56
N LEU A 112 -13.60 -5.59 -3.69
CA LEU A 112 -12.51 -6.52 -3.48
C LEU A 112 -12.97 -7.70 -2.59
N SER A 113 -12.12 -8.72 -2.50
CA SER A 113 -12.30 -9.80 -1.54
C SER A 113 -12.27 -9.28 -0.09
N VAL A 114 -12.99 -9.97 0.78
CA VAL A 114 -12.83 -9.83 2.24
C VAL A 114 -11.53 -10.55 2.65
N GLN A 115 -10.67 -9.84 3.37
CA GLN A 115 -9.30 -10.25 3.65
C GLN A 115 -8.97 -10.13 5.14
N VAL A 116 -7.95 -10.87 5.55
CA VAL A 116 -7.27 -10.71 6.84
C VAL A 116 -5.79 -10.94 6.60
N HIS A 117 -4.96 -10.07 7.16
CA HIS A 117 -3.51 -10.14 6.99
C HIS A 117 -2.84 -10.72 8.25
N PRO A 118 -1.79 -11.55 8.09
CA PRO A 118 -1.08 -12.14 9.21
C PRO A 118 -0.20 -11.11 9.94
N ASP A 119 0.09 -11.38 11.21
CA ASP A 119 1.18 -10.73 11.93
C ASP A 119 2.54 -11.34 11.53
N ASP A 120 3.64 -10.74 12.00
CA ASP A 120 5.00 -11.20 11.67
C ASP A 120 5.26 -12.64 12.10
N SER A 121 4.69 -13.08 13.23
CA SER A 121 4.92 -14.44 13.76
C SER A 121 4.28 -15.48 12.86
N TYR A 122 3.05 -15.23 12.42
CA TYR A 122 2.32 -16.12 11.51
C TYR A 122 2.90 -16.08 10.09
N ALA A 123 3.21 -14.89 9.59
CA ALA A 123 3.78 -14.71 8.24
C ALA A 123 5.16 -15.38 8.12
N LEU A 124 6.03 -15.23 9.13
CA LEU A 124 7.34 -15.88 9.12
C LEU A 124 7.24 -17.40 9.15
N LEU A 125 6.27 -17.94 9.92
CA LEU A 125 6.07 -19.38 10.04
C LEU A 125 5.53 -20.02 8.75
N HIS A 126 4.64 -19.32 8.04
CA HIS A 126 3.87 -19.90 6.94
C HIS A 126 4.29 -19.42 5.55
N GLU A 127 4.69 -18.16 5.42
CA GLU A 127 4.97 -17.50 4.13
C GLU A 127 6.46 -17.12 3.98
N GLN A 128 7.25 -17.19 5.06
CA GLN A 128 8.65 -16.69 5.10
C GLN A 128 8.77 -15.20 4.74
N GLU A 129 7.72 -14.44 5.04
CA GLU A 129 7.64 -12.99 4.82
C GLU A 129 7.30 -12.24 6.13
N ASN A 130 7.37 -10.92 6.08
CA ASN A 130 6.89 -10.06 7.16
C ASN A 130 5.36 -10.08 7.23
N GLY A 131 4.82 -9.78 8.40
CA GLY A 131 3.40 -9.52 8.57
C GLY A 131 2.99 -8.25 7.84
N LYS A 132 1.67 -8.04 7.73
CA LYS A 132 1.12 -6.95 6.93
C LYS A 132 0.11 -6.13 7.71
N ASN A 133 0.59 -4.99 8.18
CA ASN A 133 -0.27 -3.87 8.59
C ASN A 133 -0.46 -2.94 7.39
N GLU A 134 -1.61 -2.29 7.30
CA GLU A 134 -1.88 -1.29 6.27
C GLU A 134 -2.36 0.03 6.87
N MET A 135 -2.25 1.08 6.07
CA MET A 135 -2.85 2.37 6.33
C MET A 135 -3.45 2.89 5.02
N TRP A 136 -4.70 3.28 5.05
CA TRP A 136 -5.39 3.84 3.89
C TRP A 136 -5.64 5.31 4.08
N TYR A 137 -5.30 6.09 3.07
CA TYR A 137 -5.70 7.48 2.94
C TYR A 137 -6.71 7.57 1.80
N ILE A 138 -7.93 8.01 2.10
CA ILE A 138 -9.00 8.07 1.10
C ILE A 138 -8.82 9.32 0.24
N LEU A 139 -8.25 9.13 -0.96
CA LEU A 139 -8.04 10.22 -1.92
C LEU A 139 -9.36 10.73 -2.53
N TRP A 140 -10.33 9.84 -2.69
CA TRP A 140 -11.67 10.14 -3.18
C TRP A 140 -12.61 8.98 -2.81
N ALA A 141 -13.88 9.28 -2.58
CA ALA A 141 -14.91 8.28 -2.34
C ALA A 141 -16.25 8.75 -2.92
N ALA A 142 -17.07 7.81 -3.42
CA ALA A 142 -18.46 8.08 -3.76
C ALA A 142 -19.27 8.48 -2.49
N PRO A 143 -20.39 9.22 -2.61
CA PRO A 143 -21.15 9.69 -1.45
C PRO A 143 -21.63 8.62 -0.46
N ASP A 144 -21.80 7.39 -0.95
CA ASP A 144 -22.23 6.20 -0.20
C ASP A 144 -21.13 5.14 -0.06
N ALA A 145 -19.87 5.51 -0.31
CA ALA A 145 -18.73 4.60 -0.20
C ALA A 145 -18.60 4.05 1.23
N GLN A 146 -18.43 2.74 1.31
CA GLN A 146 -18.24 2.02 2.56
C GLN A 146 -16.99 1.15 2.48
N LEU A 147 -16.37 0.94 3.64
CA LEU A 147 -15.35 -0.09 3.83
C LEU A 147 -15.91 -1.16 4.75
N ILE A 148 -15.44 -2.40 4.56
CA ILE A 148 -15.61 -3.43 5.58
C ILE A 148 -14.46 -3.28 6.56
N ILE A 149 -14.79 -2.99 7.83
CA ILE A 149 -13.83 -2.81 8.91
C ILE A 149 -14.30 -3.68 10.08
N ASP A 150 -13.71 -4.86 10.16
CA ASP A 150 -13.96 -5.93 11.14
C ASP A 150 -15.30 -6.68 10.97
N VAL A 151 -15.43 -7.74 11.74
CA VAL A 151 -16.67 -8.49 11.95
C VAL A 151 -17.53 -7.76 12.98
N LYS A 152 -18.85 -7.80 12.82
CA LYS A 152 -19.80 -7.22 13.80
C LYS A 152 -19.57 -7.82 15.19
N LYS A 153 -19.78 -6.99 16.21
CA LYS A 153 -19.77 -7.44 17.61
C LYS A 153 -20.74 -8.59 17.83
N ASN A 154 -20.35 -9.56 18.66
CA ASN A 154 -21.12 -10.75 19.02
C ASN A 154 -21.37 -11.75 17.88
N VAL A 155 -20.63 -11.67 16.77
CA VAL A 155 -20.58 -12.77 15.80
C VAL A 155 -19.59 -13.81 16.29
N HIS A 156 -20.07 -15.04 16.43
CA HIS A 156 -19.24 -16.18 16.81
C HIS A 156 -18.75 -16.94 15.56
N LYS A 157 -17.65 -17.68 15.72
CA LYS A 157 -17.01 -18.45 14.65
C LYS A 157 -17.99 -19.31 13.84
N ASP A 158 -18.88 -20.03 14.51
CA ASP A 158 -19.84 -20.93 13.83
C ASP A 158 -20.86 -20.17 12.97
N GLN A 159 -21.27 -18.98 13.41
CA GLN A 159 -22.15 -18.10 12.62
C GLN A 159 -21.42 -17.55 11.40
N PHE A 160 -20.16 -17.13 11.57
CA PHE A 160 -19.33 -16.65 10.48
C PHE A 160 -19.10 -17.75 9.42
N LEU A 161 -18.78 -18.98 9.86
CA LEU A 161 -18.63 -20.14 8.97
C LEU A 161 -19.93 -20.50 8.25
N THR A 162 -21.07 -20.40 8.95
CA THR A 162 -22.39 -20.58 8.33
C THR A 162 -22.62 -19.54 7.25
N GLY A 163 -22.37 -18.26 7.54
CA GLY A 163 -22.45 -17.16 6.56
C GLY A 163 -21.58 -17.38 5.34
N LEU A 164 -20.33 -17.81 5.57
CA LEU A 164 -19.38 -18.11 4.49
C LEU A 164 -19.89 -19.24 3.59
N SER A 165 -20.34 -20.36 4.16
CA SER A 165 -20.85 -21.50 3.39
C SER A 165 -22.13 -21.21 2.61
N GLN A 166 -22.91 -20.23 3.06
CA GLN A 166 -24.18 -19.82 2.44
C GLN A 166 -24.04 -18.62 1.50
N GLY A 167 -22.83 -18.05 1.36
CA GLY A 167 -22.61 -16.84 0.54
C GLY A 167 -23.30 -15.59 1.09
N ASN A 168 -23.56 -15.53 2.40
CA ASN A 168 -24.25 -14.43 3.07
C ASN A 168 -23.39 -13.86 4.21
N LEU A 169 -22.14 -13.52 3.88
CA LEU A 169 -21.18 -13.02 4.85
C LEU A 169 -21.46 -11.57 5.26
N ASP A 170 -22.00 -10.76 4.35
CA ASP A 170 -22.28 -9.33 4.53
C ASP A 170 -23.06 -9.02 5.82
N GLN A 171 -24.01 -9.89 6.20
CA GLN A 171 -24.77 -9.69 7.44
C GLN A 171 -23.91 -9.70 8.72
N TYR A 172 -22.72 -10.32 8.66
CA TYR A 172 -21.77 -10.45 9.77
C TYR A 172 -20.64 -9.42 9.72
N LEU A 173 -20.50 -8.66 8.63
CA LEU A 173 -19.42 -7.70 8.43
C LEU A 173 -19.82 -6.30 8.88
N ASN A 174 -18.88 -5.56 9.47
CA ASN A 174 -19.12 -4.19 9.91
C ASN A 174 -18.74 -3.21 8.79
N PHE A 175 -19.74 -2.48 8.29
CA PHE A 175 -19.57 -1.48 7.23
C PHE A 175 -19.42 -0.09 7.83
N VAL A 176 -18.40 0.64 7.37
CA VAL A 176 -18.08 1.99 7.81
C VAL A 176 -18.10 2.92 6.61
N ASN A 177 -18.92 3.97 6.67
CA ASN A 177 -18.93 5.00 5.63
C ASN A 177 -17.62 5.79 5.67
N VAL A 178 -17.08 6.11 4.50
CA VAL A 178 -15.84 6.89 4.36
C VAL A 178 -16.02 8.03 3.37
N LYS A 179 -15.16 9.03 3.48
CA LYS A 179 -15.09 10.17 2.57
C LYS A 179 -13.63 10.58 2.31
N GLU A 180 -13.45 11.46 1.33
CA GLU A 180 -12.16 12.07 1.04
C GLU A 180 -11.51 12.65 2.30
N GLY A 181 -10.22 12.33 2.46
CA GLY A 181 -9.38 12.78 3.57
C GLY A 181 -9.46 11.90 4.83
N ASP A 182 -10.35 10.90 4.88
CA ASP A 182 -10.35 9.94 5.97
C ASP A 182 -9.06 9.09 5.94
N VAL A 183 -8.63 8.68 7.13
CA VAL A 183 -7.43 7.85 7.33
C VAL A 183 -7.79 6.65 8.18
N ILE A 184 -7.52 5.45 7.65
CA ILE A 184 -7.92 4.19 8.26
C ILE A 184 -6.69 3.32 8.48
N TYR A 185 -6.42 2.98 9.74
CA TYR A 185 -5.37 2.02 10.09
C TYR A 185 -5.95 0.60 10.11
N ILE A 186 -5.28 -0.33 9.44
CA ILE A 186 -5.67 -1.74 9.36
C ILE A 186 -4.53 -2.57 9.96
N PRO A 187 -4.58 -2.89 11.26
CA PRO A 187 -3.62 -3.79 11.87
C PRO A 187 -3.80 -5.22 11.35
N ALA A 188 -2.71 -5.98 11.36
CA ALA A 188 -2.73 -7.43 11.15
C ALA A 188 -3.79 -8.10 12.06
N GLY A 189 -4.47 -9.10 11.51
CA GLY A 189 -5.58 -9.81 12.15
C GLY A 189 -6.95 -9.14 12.01
N LEU A 190 -7.04 -7.90 11.52
CA LEU A 190 -8.32 -7.24 11.27
C LEU A 190 -8.95 -7.75 9.96
N VAL A 191 -10.22 -8.17 10.01
CA VAL A 191 -10.99 -8.50 8.79
C VAL A 191 -11.34 -7.21 8.08
N HIS A 192 -11.07 -7.09 6.78
CA HIS A 192 -11.31 -5.86 6.04
C HIS A 192 -11.57 -6.09 4.55
N ALA A 193 -12.18 -5.11 3.89
CA ALA A 193 -12.31 -5.04 2.44
C ALA A 193 -12.54 -3.59 1.97
N ILE A 194 -12.20 -3.32 0.71
CA ILE A 194 -12.44 -2.05 0.00
C ILE A 194 -13.35 -2.33 -1.21
N GLY A 195 -14.14 -1.34 -1.62
CA GLY A 195 -14.85 -1.31 -2.92
C GLY A 195 -16.37 -1.32 -2.84
#